data_AF-A0A1S6EQI7-F1
#
_entry.id   AF-A0A1S6EQI7-F1
#
_cell.length_a   1.000
_cell.length_b   1.000
_cell.length_c   1.000
_cell.angle_alpha   90.00
_cell.angle_beta   90.00
_cell.angle_gamma   90.00
#
_symmetry.space_group_name_H-M   'P 1'
#
loop_
_entity.id
_entity.type
_entity.pdbx_description
1 polymer ?
#
loop_
_entity_poly.entity_id
_entity_poly.type
_entity_poly.pdbx_seq_one_letter_code
_entity_poly.pdbx_strand_id
1 'polypeptide(L)'
;MLRFKPLILGLLLALISVRADAQVLAPPAQYDGPSQVEGYDTRTLFQRWVMWVERSKGEALEAALAEVETPEGMRRHGSAIMEARASGDQGLALVADILIFCPSTNSLSDTRGCYPQMRDITIPASASAGGYGADTPLSSWIREQYDPVALVQALKAADVPPDADAWRTDLAPVFAGMASPLDVLRSQTQTRTVDGRTCPALVTALEAVEGRMLEWRIDLLGVAEDTVPPAPRPHATRWRYRLQFFDEDDVGIGAGSSLEPIVSPVFEAGQACRQAAG
;
A
#
# COMPACT_ATOMS: atom_id res chain seq x y z
N MET A 1 14.62 33.89 -44.59
CA MET A 1 15.65 33.04 -43.98
C MET A 1 15.37 32.93 -42.49
N LEU A 2 14.90 31.75 -42.07
CA LEU A 2 14.26 31.47 -40.79
C LEU A 2 15.30 31.30 -39.67
N ARG A 3 15.13 32.07 -38.58
CA ARG A 3 15.82 31.90 -37.31
C ARG A 3 15.09 30.83 -36.49
N PHE A 4 15.70 29.66 -36.30
CA PHE A 4 15.23 28.65 -35.37
C PHE A 4 15.65 29.03 -33.93
N LYS A 5 14.66 29.16 -33.03
CA LYS A 5 14.87 29.29 -31.59
C LYS A 5 15.07 27.89 -30.98
N PRO A 6 16.04 27.68 -30.07
CA PRO A 6 16.08 26.48 -29.25
C PRO A 6 15.08 26.67 -28.10
N LEU A 7 13.93 26.02 -28.20
CA LEU A 7 12.88 26.05 -27.17
C LEU A 7 12.41 24.61 -26.90
N ILE A 8 13.36 23.69 -26.80
CA ILE A 8 13.12 22.29 -26.41
C ILE A 8 14.31 21.86 -25.55
N LEU A 9 14.53 22.52 -24.41
CA LEU A 9 15.48 22.08 -23.39
C LEU A 9 15.13 22.74 -22.06
N GLY A 10 13.91 22.51 -21.57
CA GLY A 10 13.45 23.13 -20.31
C GLY A 10 12.31 22.43 -19.59
N LEU A 11 11.74 21.35 -20.14
CA LEU A 11 10.56 20.69 -19.58
C LEU A 11 10.72 19.17 -19.47
N LEU A 12 11.94 18.71 -19.20
CA LEU A 12 12.28 17.28 -19.04
C LEU A 12 12.96 16.98 -17.69
N LEU A 13 12.90 17.91 -16.74
CA LEU A 13 13.57 17.82 -15.43
C LEU A 13 12.63 17.95 -14.22
N ALA A 14 11.31 17.93 -14.43
CA ALA A 14 10.31 18.05 -13.36
C ALA A 14 9.39 16.81 -13.23
N LEU A 15 9.67 15.74 -13.96
CA LEU A 15 8.96 14.47 -13.86
C LEU A 15 9.93 13.43 -13.31
N ILE A 16 9.45 12.59 -12.40
CA ILE A 16 10.16 11.54 -11.66
C ILE A 16 10.82 12.03 -10.35
N SER A 17 9.99 12.47 -9.42
CA SER A 17 10.18 12.17 -7.98
C SER A 17 8.82 12.20 -7.28
N VAL A 18 7.86 11.43 -7.80
CA VAL A 18 6.71 10.96 -6.98
C VAL A 18 6.91 9.47 -6.74
N ARG A 19 8.11 9.09 -6.30
CA ARG A 19 8.19 7.95 -5.40
C ARG A 19 7.58 8.46 -4.12
N ALA A 20 6.54 7.78 -3.63
CA ALA A 20 6.03 7.92 -2.26
C ALA A 20 7.16 8.43 -1.40
N ASP A 21 7.03 9.66 -0.85
CA ASP A 21 8.02 10.31 0.01
C ASP A 21 8.80 9.22 0.68
N ALA A 22 10.06 9.03 0.26
CA ALA A 22 10.86 7.90 0.68
C ALA A 22 10.73 7.89 2.19
N GLN A 23 9.93 6.95 2.73
CA GLN A 23 9.49 7.02 4.11
C GLN A 23 10.79 7.01 4.87
N VAL A 24 11.21 8.17 5.36
CA VAL A 24 12.41 8.32 6.15
C VAL A 24 12.14 7.36 7.29
N LEU A 25 12.92 6.26 7.33
CA LEU A 25 12.71 5.18 8.27
C LEU A 25 12.54 5.84 9.63
N ALA A 26 11.32 5.76 10.16
CA ALA A 26 11.04 6.35 11.45
C ALA A 26 11.99 5.66 12.43
N PRO A 27 12.67 6.42 13.30
CA PRO A 27 13.60 5.87 14.27
C PRO A 27 12.89 4.78 15.09
N PRO A 28 13.63 3.81 15.67
CA PRO A 28 13.02 2.75 16.46
C PRO A 28 12.13 3.36 17.56
N ALA A 29 10.95 2.78 17.75
CA ALA A 29 10.04 3.21 18.79
C ALA A 29 10.76 3.17 20.15
N GLN A 30 10.63 4.25 20.94
CA GLN A 30 11.21 4.32 22.26
C GLN A 30 10.41 3.47 23.25
N TYR A 31 11.12 2.69 24.06
CA TYR A 31 10.56 1.88 25.13
C TYR A 31 11.25 2.23 26.44
N ASP A 32 10.48 2.81 27.35
CA ASP A 32 10.96 3.31 28.65
C ASP A 32 10.77 2.29 29.79
N GLY A 33 10.28 1.09 29.48
CA GLY A 33 10.06 0.03 30.45
C GLY A 33 11.33 -0.72 30.88
N PRO A 34 11.20 -1.73 31.76
CA PRO A 34 12.33 -2.53 32.22
C PRO A 34 13.01 -3.19 31.03
N SER A 35 14.35 -3.18 30.96
CA SER A 35 15.10 -3.75 29.82
C SER A 35 15.06 -5.28 29.76
N GLN A 36 14.66 -5.93 30.86
CA GLN A 36 14.49 -7.37 30.94
C GLN A 36 13.34 -7.73 31.88
N VAL A 37 12.65 -8.83 31.57
CA VAL A 37 11.68 -9.49 32.46
C VAL A 37 11.94 -10.98 32.39
N GLU A 38 12.23 -11.62 33.53
CA GLU A 38 12.55 -13.07 33.62
C GLU A 38 13.62 -13.55 32.62
N GLY A 39 14.60 -12.70 32.29
CA GLY A 39 15.69 -13.01 31.34
C GLY A 39 15.38 -12.72 29.87
N TYR A 40 14.13 -12.38 29.52
CA TYR A 40 13.75 -11.97 28.17
C TYR A 40 14.14 -10.50 27.91
N ASP A 41 14.74 -10.20 26.76
CA ASP A 41 15.01 -8.83 26.29
C ASP A 41 13.72 -8.16 25.79
N THR A 42 13.11 -7.37 26.66
CA THR A 42 11.85 -6.67 26.41
C THR A 42 12.00 -5.50 25.43
N ARG A 43 13.21 -4.96 25.22
CA ARG A 43 13.44 -3.90 24.22
C ARG A 43 13.37 -4.48 22.81
N THR A 44 14.04 -5.60 22.60
CA THR A 44 13.98 -6.32 21.32
C THR A 44 12.56 -6.82 21.05
N LEU A 45 11.88 -7.37 22.07
CA LEU A 45 10.48 -7.78 21.94
C LEU A 45 9.54 -6.61 21.62
N PHE A 46 9.77 -5.42 22.17
CA PHE A 46 9.00 -4.23 21.83
C PHE A 46 9.18 -3.81 20.37
N GLN A 47 10.41 -3.87 19.84
CA GLN A 47 10.64 -3.59 18.42
C GLN A 47 9.90 -4.60 17.52
N ARG A 48 9.87 -5.87 17.92
CA ARG A 48 9.12 -6.93 17.21
C ARG A 48 7.61 -6.72 17.29
N TRP A 49 7.09 -6.28 18.44
CA TRP A 49 5.71 -5.87 18.63
C TRP A 49 5.32 -4.73 17.68
N VAL A 50 6.11 -3.65 17.63
CA VAL A 50 5.91 -2.51 16.73
C VAL A 50 5.87 -2.97 15.26
N MET A 51 6.79 -3.84 14.86
CA MET A 51 6.80 -4.39 13.49
C MET A 51 5.59 -5.27 13.20
N TRP A 52 5.11 -6.05 14.16
CA TRP A 52 3.90 -6.83 14.01
C TRP A 52 2.68 -5.93 13.83
N VAL A 53 2.54 -4.86 14.63
CA VAL A 53 1.47 -3.86 14.48
C VAL A 53 1.52 -3.18 13.11
N GLU A 54 2.70 -2.81 12.62
CA GLU A 54 2.87 -2.27 11.27
C GLU A 54 2.41 -3.26 10.19
N ARG A 55 2.77 -4.54 10.33
CA ARG A 55 2.34 -5.59 9.38
C ARG A 55 0.83 -5.80 9.38
N SER A 56 0.17 -5.60 10.52
CA SER A 56 -1.29 -5.68 10.64
C SER A 56 -2.03 -4.57 9.90
N LYS A 57 -1.35 -3.51 9.42
CA LYS A 57 -1.96 -2.50 8.54
C LYS A 57 -2.57 -3.11 7.28
N GLY A 58 -1.99 -4.20 6.78
CA GLY A 58 -2.51 -4.87 5.59
C GLY A 58 -3.98 -5.23 5.73
N GLU A 59 -4.39 -5.81 6.86
CA GLU A 59 -5.78 -6.19 7.08
C GLU A 59 -6.72 -4.98 7.11
N ALA A 60 -6.33 -3.89 7.77
CA ALA A 60 -7.13 -2.66 7.80
C ALA A 60 -7.25 -2.02 6.40
N LEU A 61 -6.18 -2.02 5.61
CA LEU A 61 -6.18 -1.51 4.24
C LEU A 61 -7.05 -2.37 3.31
N GLU A 62 -6.99 -3.70 3.41
CA GLU A 62 -7.86 -4.59 2.62
C GLU A 62 -9.33 -4.42 2.98
N ALA A 63 -9.65 -4.27 4.27
CA ALA A 63 -11.01 -4.00 4.72
C ALA A 63 -11.53 -2.68 4.12
N ALA A 64 -10.74 -1.61 4.20
CA ALA A 64 -11.10 -0.33 3.61
C ALA A 64 -11.18 -0.36 2.07
N LEU A 65 -10.39 -1.21 1.40
CA LEU A 65 -10.52 -1.43 -0.05
C LEU A 65 -11.87 -2.05 -0.41
N ALA A 66 -12.34 -3.01 0.40
CA ALA A 66 -13.63 -3.66 0.20
C ALA A 66 -14.81 -2.71 0.43
N GLU A 67 -14.64 -1.70 1.29
CA GLU A 67 -15.62 -0.64 1.51
C GLU A 67 -15.63 0.35 0.33
N VAL A 68 -16.60 0.19 -0.56
CA VAL A 68 -16.78 1.08 -1.72
C VAL A 68 -18.00 1.97 -1.49
N GLU A 69 -17.76 3.25 -1.24
CA GLU A 69 -18.83 4.26 -1.28
C GLU A 69 -19.32 4.41 -2.72
N THR A 70 -20.61 4.15 -2.94
CA THR A 70 -21.23 4.31 -4.26
C THR A 70 -21.91 5.69 -4.32
N PRO A 71 -21.51 6.56 -5.25
CA PRO A 71 -22.12 7.88 -5.40
C PRO A 71 -23.62 7.81 -5.70
N GLU A 72 -24.37 8.81 -5.24
CA GLU A 72 -25.82 8.85 -5.44
C GLU A 72 -26.21 8.75 -6.92
N GLY A 73 -27.21 7.92 -7.22
CA GLY A 73 -27.69 7.69 -8.59
C GLY A 73 -26.73 6.87 -9.47
N MET A 74 -25.59 6.42 -8.92
CA MET A 74 -24.62 5.60 -9.61
C MET A 74 -24.64 4.15 -9.10
N ARG A 75 -24.11 3.26 -9.91
CA ARG A 75 -23.76 1.88 -9.56
C ARG A 75 -22.32 1.63 -9.96
N ARG A 76 -21.63 0.78 -9.20
CA ARG A 76 -20.34 0.24 -9.61
C ARG A 76 -20.52 -0.66 -10.84
N HIS A 77 -19.64 -0.52 -11.82
CA HIS A 77 -19.58 -1.38 -13.00
C HIS A 77 -18.39 -2.34 -12.85
N GLY A 78 -18.68 -3.61 -12.55
CA GLY A 78 -17.67 -4.65 -12.38
C GLY A 78 -16.74 -4.45 -11.19
N SER A 79 -15.62 -5.18 -11.18
CA SER A 79 -14.52 -5.00 -10.24
C SER A 79 -13.58 -3.85 -10.64
N ALA A 80 -12.54 -3.60 -9.83
CA ALA A 80 -11.56 -2.58 -10.14
C ALA A 80 -10.79 -2.92 -11.41
N ILE A 81 -10.67 -1.95 -12.31
CA ILE A 81 -10.02 -2.12 -13.62
C ILE A 81 -8.50 -2.11 -13.49
N MET A 82 -7.99 -1.41 -12.48
CA MET A 82 -6.59 -1.35 -12.13
C MET A 82 -6.47 -1.31 -10.61
N GLU A 83 -5.44 -1.97 -10.08
CA GLU A 83 -5.04 -1.85 -8.69
C GLU A 83 -3.52 -1.70 -8.57
N ALA A 84 -3.08 -0.96 -7.58
CA ALA A 84 -1.68 -0.83 -7.19
C ALA A 84 -1.54 -1.05 -5.69
N ARG A 85 -0.55 -1.86 -5.30
CA ARG A 85 -0.25 -2.17 -3.90
C ARG A 85 1.22 -1.90 -3.64
N ALA A 86 1.50 -1.09 -2.64
CA ALA A 86 2.87 -0.81 -2.19
C ALA A 86 3.13 -1.52 -0.86
N SER A 87 4.18 -2.33 -0.78
CA SER A 87 4.57 -3.04 0.43
C SER A 87 6.05 -2.84 0.73
N GLY A 88 6.41 -2.72 2.01
CA GLY A 88 7.80 -2.67 2.48
C GLY A 88 8.09 -3.77 3.51
N ASP A 89 9.18 -3.61 4.26
CA ASP A 89 9.56 -4.56 5.33
C ASP A 89 8.53 -4.64 6.47
N GLN A 90 7.75 -3.57 6.59
CA GLN A 90 6.69 -3.37 7.56
C GLN A 90 5.31 -3.84 7.05
N GLY A 91 5.23 -4.41 5.84
CA GLY A 91 3.97 -4.90 5.26
C GLY A 91 3.36 -3.93 4.26
N LEU A 92 2.05 -4.05 4.03
CA LEU A 92 1.30 -3.25 3.07
C LEU A 92 1.13 -1.82 3.59
N ALA A 93 1.58 -0.84 2.80
CA ALA A 93 1.60 0.57 3.18
C ALA A 93 0.54 1.40 2.43
N LEU A 94 0.21 1.00 1.20
CA LEU A 94 -0.75 1.67 0.35
C LEU A 94 -1.47 0.67 -0.54
N VAL A 95 -2.77 0.88 -0.71
CA VAL A 95 -3.55 0.28 -1.80
C VAL A 95 -4.21 1.39 -2.58
N ALA A 96 -4.21 1.30 -3.90
CA ALA A 96 -4.98 2.17 -4.77
C ALA A 96 -5.72 1.33 -5.82
N ASP A 97 -6.91 1.78 -6.19
CA ASP A 97 -7.72 1.15 -7.22
C ASP A 97 -8.40 2.17 -8.12
N ILE A 98 -8.85 1.69 -9.29
CA ILE A 98 -9.68 2.45 -10.21
C ILE A 98 -10.96 1.68 -10.44
N LEU A 99 -12.07 2.32 -10.08
CA LEU A 99 -13.42 1.79 -10.22
C LEU A 99 -14.15 2.54 -11.33
N ILE A 100 -15.05 1.86 -12.04
CA ILE A 100 -15.98 2.51 -12.97
C ILE A 100 -17.34 2.64 -12.29
N PHE A 101 -17.89 3.85 -12.32
CA PHE A 101 -19.26 4.11 -11.87
C PHE A 101 -20.11 4.51 -13.07
N CYS A 102 -21.31 3.93 -13.17
CA CYS A 102 -22.28 4.18 -14.23
C CYS A 102 -23.62 4.61 -13.64
N PRO A 103 -24.47 5.37 -14.37
CA PRO A 103 -25.82 5.65 -13.92
C PRO A 103 -26.60 4.37 -13.61
N SER A 104 -27.30 4.33 -12.48
CA SER A 104 -28.05 3.13 -12.06
C SER A 104 -29.18 2.75 -13.02
N THR A 105 -29.64 3.71 -13.83
CA THR A 105 -30.65 3.51 -14.88
C THR A 105 -30.12 2.77 -16.10
N ASN A 106 -28.79 2.71 -16.27
CA ASN A 106 -28.19 2.06 -17.42
C ASN A 106 -28.15 0.54 -17.23
N SER A 107 -28.49 -0.20 -18.29
CA SER A 107 -28.18 -1.63 -18.38
C SER A 107 -26.67 -1.89 -18.21
N LEU A 108 -26.28 -3.10 -17.82
CA LEU A 108 -24.86 -3.44 -17.58
C LEU A 108 -23.96 -3.13 -18.78
N SER A 109 -24.46 -3.29 -20.01
CA SER A 109 -23.75 -3.02 -21.26
C SER A 109 -23.76 -1.56 -21.73
N ASP A 110 -24.54 -0.68 -21.10
CA ASP A 110 -24.63 0.74 -21.50
C ASP A 110 -23.65 1.59 -20.68
N THR A 111 -22.54 1.96 -21.31
CA THR A 111 -21.45 2.72 -20.70
C THR A 111 -21.64 4.25 -20.77
N ARG A 112 -22.76 4.75 -21.32
CA ARG A 112 -22.98 6.19 -21.47
C ARG A 112 -23.11 6.87 -20.12
N GLY A 113 -22.30 7.90 -19.90
CA GLY A 113 -22.29 8.65 -18.64
C GLY A 113 -21.56 7.95 -17.49
N CYS A 114 -20.87 6.84 -17.77
CA CYS A 114 -19.96 6.26 -16.79
C CYS A 114 -18.71 7.13 -16.63
N TYR A 115 -18.07 7.04 -15.47
CA TYR A 115 -16.80 7.71 -15.21
C TYR A 115 -15.90 6.85 -14.31
N PRO A 116 -14.57 6.96 -14.49
CA PRO A 116 -13.63 6.33 -13.59
C PRO A 116 -13.51 7.13 -12.29
N GLN A 117 -13.37 6.44 -11.17
CA GLN A 117 -12.96 7.01 -9.90
C GLN A 117 -11.71 6.28 -9.42
N MET A 118 -10.64 7.02 -9.19
CA MET A 118 -9.43 6.50 -8.55
C MET A 118 -9.55 6.68 -7.04
N ARG A 119 -9.16 5.65 -6.26
CA ARG A 119 -9.08 5.74 -4.81
C ARG A 119 -7.70 5.31 -4.33
N ASP A 120 -7.24 5.95 -3.27
CA ASP A 120 -5.98 5.66 -2.60
C ASP A 120 -6.28 5.52 -1.12
N ILE A 121 -5.81 4.43 -0.54
CA ILE A 121 -6.08 4.04 0.83
C ILE A 121 -4.74 3.84 1.53
N THR A 122 -4.53 4.57 2.62
CA THR A 122 -3.28 4.56 3.36
C THR A 122 -3.53 4.67 4.86
N ILE A 123 -2.57 4.21 5.66
CA ILE A 123 -2.51 4.49 7.10
C ILE A 123 -1.22 5.29 7.33
N PRO A 124 -1.28 6.64 7.35
CA PRO A 124 -0.09 7.48 7.33
C PRO A 124 0.67 7.47 8.66
N ALA A 125 0.00 7.13 9.77
CA ALA A 125 0.64 7.05 11.07
C ALA A 125 1.62 5.87 11.11
N SER A 126 2.85 6.14 11.53
CA SER A 126 3.80 5.08 11.85
C SER A 126 3.70 4.70 13.32
N ALA A 127 3.71 3.39 13.56
CA ALA A 127 3.86 2.76 14.84
C ALA A 127 5.10 3.23 15.62
N SER A 128 6.16 3.65 14.92
CA SER A 128 7.42 4.12 15.50
C SER A 128 7.58 5.64 15.58
N ALA A 129 6.57 6.42 15.16
CA ALA A 129 6.64 7.89 15.12
C ALA A 129 6.90 8.57 16.49
N GLY A 130 6.67 7.87 17.60
CA GLY A 130 6.87 8.38 18.96
C GLY A 130 8.33 8.62 19.39
N GLY A 131 9.32 8.41 18.52
CA GLY A 131 10.73 8.67 18.85
C GLY A 131 11.17 10.15 18.80
N TYR A 132 10.55 10.96 17.92
CA TYR A 132 10.81 12.41 17.76
C TYR A 132 9.62 13.20 17.16
N GLY A 133 8.53 12.53 16.76
CA GLY A 133 7.34 13.16 16.21
C GLY A 133 6.28 13.45 17.28
N ALA A 134 5.21 14.15 16.90
CA ALA A 134 4.02 14.24 17.72
C ALA A 134 3.44 12.83 17.91
N ASP A 135 3.04 12.52 19.14
CA ASP A 135 2.34 11.28 19.43
C ASP A 135 1.13 11.13 18.51
N THR A 136 1.11 10.04 17.75
CA THR A 136 -0.06 9.61 16.99
C THR A 136 -0.92 8.72 17.89
N PRO A 137 -2.24 8.59 17.63
CA PRO A 137 -3.04 7.65 18.40
C PRO A 137 -2.54 6.20 18.26
N LEU A 138 -1.85 5.86 17.16
CA LEU A 138 -1.25 4.53 16.97
C LEU A 138 -0.02 4.33 17.86
N SER A 139 0.90 5.29 17.88
CA SER A 139 2.09 5.21 18.73
C SER A 139 1.74 5.23 20.22
N SER A 140 0.69 5.96 20.63
CA SER A 140 0.17 5.92 22.00
C SER A 140 -0.43 4.56 22.32
N TRP A 141 -1.33 4.05 21.46
CA TRP A 141 -1.93 2.73 21.64
C TRP A 141 -0.88 1.63 21.77
N ILE A 142 0.17 1.65 20.95
CA ILE A 142 1.25 0.65 20.99
C ILE A 142 1.93 0.61 22.35
N ARG A 143 2.24 1.76 22.95
CA ARG A 143 2.90 1.85 24.26
C ARG A 143 1.95 1.46 25.39
N GLU A 144 0.69 1.87 25.30
CA GLU A 144 -0.35 1.55 26.28
C GLU A 144 -0.71 0.06 26.32
N GLN A 145 -0.71 -0.59 25.15
CA GLN A 145 -1.06 -2.01 25.04
C GLN A 145 0.14 -2.95 25.14
N TYR A 146 1.37 -2.43 25.18
CA TYR A 146 2.55 -3.26 25.36
C TYR A 146 2.75 -3.63 26.83
N ASP A 147 2.33 -4.85 27.19
CA ASP A 147 2.58 -5.44 28.51
C ASP A 147 3.73 -6.46 28.42
N PRO A 148 4.95 -6.11 28.89
CA PRO A 148 6.09 -7.00 28.84
C PRO A 148 5.93 -8.24 29.73
N VAL A 149 5.16 -8.16 30.82
CA VAL A 149 4.95 -9.30 31.74
C VAL A 149 3.99 -10.29 31.10
N ALA A 150 2.86 -9.81 30.56
CA ALA A 150 1.92 -10.66 29.84
C ALA A 150 2.57 -11.30 28.61
N LEU A 151 3.38 -10.55 27.85
CA LEU A 151 4.12 -11.08 26.71
C LEU A 151 5.09 -12.20 27.14
N VAL A 152 5.86 -12.02 28.21
CA VAL A 152 6.77 -13.06 28.72
C VAL A 152 6.01 -14.33 29.14
N GLN A 153 4.84 -14.21 29.77
CA GLN A 153 4.04 -15.40 30.09
C GLN A 153 3.52 -16.09 28.82
N ALA A 154 3.13 -15.33 27.79
CA ALA A 154 2.71 -15.89 26.51
C ALA A 154 3.87 -16.59 25.77
N LEU A 155 5.08 -16.02 25.81
CA LEU A 155 6.29 -16.64 25.25
C LEU A 155 6.62 -17.97 25.95
N LYS A 156 6.55 -18.01 27.28
CA LYS A 156 6.75 -19.23 28.06
C LYS A 156 5.68 -20.29 27.75
N ALA A 157 4.42 -19.88 27.62
CA ALA A 157 3.33 -20.78 27.24
C ALA A 157 3.47 -21.34 25.81
N ALA A 158 4.22 -20.64 24.94
CA ALA A 158 4.57 -21.08 23.60
C ALA A 158 5.94 -21.77 23.52
N ASP A 159 6.53 -22.15 24.67
CA ASP A 159 7.84 -22.80 24.77
C ASP A 159 9.00 -22.02 24.09
N VAL A 160 8.90 -20.68 24.03
CA VAL A 160 9.97 -19.82 23.50
C VAL A 160 10.94 -19.47 24.63
N PRO A 161 12.22 -19.90 24.59
CA PRO A 161 13.17 -19.62 25.66
C PRO A 161 13.69 -18.16 25.63
N PRO A 162 14.23 -17.63 26.74
CA PRO A 162 14.66 -16.24 26.83
C PRO A 162 15.87 -15.87 25.94
N ASP A 163 16.68 -16.84 25.53
CA ASP A 163 17.82 -16.68 24.63
C ASP A 163 17.47 -16.92 23.16
N ALA A 164 16.19 -17.17 22.84
CA ALA A 164 15.73 -17.27 21.46
C ALA A 164 16.00 -15.97 20.70
N ASP A 165 16.50 -16.10 19.48
CA ASP A 165 16.63 -14.97 18.58
C ASP A 165 15.23 -14.50 18.16
N ALA A 166 14.75 -13.44 18.82
CA ALA A 166 13.44 -12.84 18.57
C ALA A 166 13.25 -12.37 17.12
N TRP A 167 14.34 -12.14 16.37
CA TRP A 167 14.26 -11.74 14.97
C TRP A 167 13.98 -12.92 14.03
N ARG A 168 14.45 -14.11 14.40
CA ARG A 168 14.26 -15.36 13.65
C ARG A 168 13.07 -16.19 14.12
N THR A 169 12.64 -16.00 15.35
CA THR A 169 11.49 -16.69 15.92
C THR A 169 10.19 -16.12 15.34
N ASP A 170 9.26 -16.99 14.94
CA ASP A 170 7.92 -16.58 14.57
C ASP A 170 7.11 -16.24 15.83
N LEU A 171 7.04 -14.95 16.12
CA LEU A 171 6.32 -14.40 17.27
C LEU A 171 4.90 -13.96 16.92
N ALA A 172 4.49 -14.04 15.64
CA ALA A 172 3.17 -13.59 15.22
C ALA A 172 2.02 -14.32 15.95
N PRO A 173 2.08 -15.64 16.22
CA PRO A 173 1.04 -16.32 17.00
C PRO A 173 0.95 -15.83 18.44
N VAL A 174 2.09 -15.49 19.06
CA VAL A 174 2.15 -14.97 20.44
C VAL A 174 1.53 -13.57 20.48
N PHE A 175 1.89 -12.69 19.55
CA PHE A 175 1.33 -11.34 19.45
C PHE A 175 -0.16 -11.35 19.11
N ALA A 176 -0.63 -12.30 18.30
CA ALA A 176 -2.05 -12.44 17.98
C ALA A 176 -2.92 -12.79 19.21
N GLY A 177 -2.32 -13.32 20.29
CA GLY A 177 -2.99 -13.53 21.58
C GLY A 177 -3.07 -12.28 22.47
N MET A 178 -2.45 -11.16 22.05
CA MET A 178 -2.48 -9.87 22.76
C MET A 178 -3.60 -8.95 22.20
N ALA A 179 -3.64 -7.70 22.67
CA ALA A 179 -4.59 -6.71 22.17
C ALA A 179 -4.43 -6.48 20.66
N SER A 180 -5.54 -6.51 19.92
CA SER A 180 -5.54 -6.32 18.47
C SER A 180 -5.42 -4.84 18.09
N PRO A 181 -4.53 -4.46 17.14
CA PRO A 181 -4.39 -3.08 16.69
C PRO A 181 -5.46 -2.65 15.67
N LEU A 182 -6.33 -3.55 15.22
CA LEU A 182 -7.18 -3.31 14.04
C LEU A 182 -8.10 -2.09 14.19
N ASP A 183 -8.67 -1.85 15.36
CA ASP A 183 -9.60 -0.73 15.55
C ASP A 183 -8.88 0.62 15.47
N VAL A 184 -7.70 0.74 16.09
CA VAL A 184 -6.89 1.96 15.99
C VAL A 184 -6.37 2.16 14.56
N LEU A 185 -6.00 1.08 13.86
CA LEU A 185 -5.55 1.13 12.47
C LEU A 185 -6.68 1.57 11.52
N ARG A 186 -7.89 1.01 11.68
CA ARG A 186 -9.08 1.40 10.91
C ARG A 186 -9.42 2.87 11.12
N SER A 187 -9.42 3.35 12.38
CA SER A 187 -9.71 4.76 12.67
C SER A 187 -8.71 5.77 12.06
N GLN A 188 -7.52 5.30 11.67
CA GLN A 188 -6.47 6.11 11.05
C GLN A 188 -6.34 5.87 9.55
N THR A 189 -7.20 5.03 8.99
CA THR A 189 -7.23 4.80 7.55
C THR A 189 -7.74 6.06 6.85
N GLN A 190 -7.01 6.49 5.83
CA GLN A 190 -7.37 7.61 4.98
C GLN A 190 -7.65 7.11 3.57
N THR A 191 -8.88 7.33 3.12
CA THR A 191 -9.28 7.12 1.73
C THR A 191 -9.35 8.47 1.03
N ARG A 192 -8.63 8.60 -0.09
CA ARG A 192 -8.66 9.79 -0.95
C ARG A 192 -9.15 9.38 -2.33
N THR A 193 -10.14 10.09 -2.85
CA THR A 193 -10.75 9.77 -4.14
C THR A 193 -10.51 10.86 -5.18
N VAL A 194 -10.46 10.47 -6.45
CA VAL A 194 -10.43 11.38 -7.61
C VAL A 194 -11.50 10.95 -8.57
N ASP A 195 -12.34 11.90 -8.94
CA ASP A 195 -13.36 11.70 -9.94
C ASP A 195 -12.84 12.05 -11.33
N GLY A 196 -12.97 11.13 -12.29
CA GLY A 196 -12.63 11.34 -13.69
C GLY A 196 -13.41 12.49 -14.34
N ARG A 197 -14.61 12.81 -13.85
CA ARG A 197 -15.41 13.97 -14.30
C ARG A 197 -14.71 15.30 -14.01
N THR A 198 -13.89 15.35 -12.96
CA THR A 198 -13.13 16.54 -12.55
C THR A 198 -11.64 16.43 -12.84
N CYS A 199 -11.18 15.27 -13.36
CA CYS A 199 -9.78 15.00 -13.66
C CYS A 199 -9.60 14.48 -15.10
N PRO A 200 -9.53 15.38 -16.10
CA PRO A 200 -9.30 15.00 -17.49
C PRO A 200 -7.98 14.26 -17.73
N ALA A 201 -6.96 14.51 -16.88
CA ALA A 201 -5.67 13.83 -16.97
C ALA A 201 -5.79 12.33 -16.66
N LEU A 202 -6.60 11.95 -15.67
CA LEU A 202 -6.88 10.55 -15.35
C LEU A 202 -7.60 9.86 -16.50
N VAL A 203 -8.60 10.51 -17.09
CA VAL A 203 -9.35 9.98 -18.23
C VAL A 203 -8.42 9.77 -19.44
N THR A 204 -7.62 10.79 -19.78
CA THR A 204 -6.62 10.71 -20.87
C THR A 204 -5.63 9.56 -20.64
N ALA A 205 -5.17 9.37 -19.39
CA ALA A 205 -4.24 8.30 -19.07
C ALA A 205 -4.87 6.91 -19.20
N LEU A 206 -6.14 6.74 -18.83
CA LEU A 206 -6.90 5.50 -19.02
C LEU A 206 -7.13 5.20 -20.50
N GLU A 207 -7.54 6.20 -21.29
CA GLU A 207 -7.72 6.07 -22.74
C GLU A 207 -6.42 5.68 -23.45
N ALA A 208 -5.26 6.14 -22.95
CA ALA A 208 -3.96 5.76 -23.50
C ALA A 208 -3.59 4.29 -23.24
N VAL A 209 -4.25 3.62 -22.28
CA VAL A 209 -4.11 2.18 -22.00
C VAL A 209 -5.12 1.37 -22.80
N GLU A 210 -6.28 1.94 -23.12
CA GLU A 210 -7.32 1.29 -23.91
C GLU A 210 -6.80 0.89 -25.30
N GLY A 211 -7.08 -0.35 -25.72
CA GLY A 211 -6.67 -0.87 -27.02
C GLY A 211 -5.15 -1.10 -27.19
N ARG A 212 -4.33 -0.88 -26.16
CA ARG A 212 -2.91 -1.23 -26.22
C ARG A 212 -2.72 -2.74 -26.26
N MET A 213 -1.91 -3.18 -27.23
CA MET A 213 -1.38 -4.54 -27.22
C MET A 213 -0.38 -4.69 -26.07
N LEU A 214 -0.59 -5.69 -25.21
CA LEU A 214 0.35 -6.05 -24.17
C LEU A 214 1.33 -7.07 -24.73
N GLU A 215 2.51 -6.60 -25.12
CA GLU A 215 3.63 -7.49 -25.44
C GLU A 215 4.23 -8.04 -24.16
N TRP A 216 3.97 -9.31 -23.89
CA TRP A 216 4.50 -9.98 -22.73
C TRP A 216 5.66 -10.90 -23.08
N ARG A 217 6.76 -10.68 -22.38
CA ARG A 217 7.78 -11.71 -22.20
C ARG A 217 7.46 -12.43 -20.89
N ILE A 218 6.95 -13.65 -21.01
CA ILE A 218 6.86 -14.57 -19.90
C ILE A 218 8.29 -15.06 -19.63
N ASP A 219 8.91 -14.48 -18.62
CA ASP A 219 10.18 -15.00 -18.09
C ASP A 219 9.85 -16.01 -17.00
N LEU A 220 9.97 -17.30 -17.31
CA LEU A 220 9.77 -18.38 -16.34
C LEU A 220 11.03 -18.47 -15.48
N LEU A 221 11.11 -17.57 -14.49
CA LEU A 221 12.16 -17.58 -13.48
C LEU A 221 12.22 -18.95 -12.79
N GLY A 222 13.35 -19.64 -12.91
CA GLY A 222 13.58 -20.97 -12.32
C GLY A 222 13.41 -22.18 -13.26
N VAL A 223 13.07 -21.97 -14.55
CA VAL A 223 13.07 -23.06 -15.55
C VAL A 223 14.44 -23.22 -16.23
N ALA A 224 15.27 -22.17 -16.22
CA ALA A 224 16.71 -22.26 -16.47
C ALA A 224 17.45 -22.21 -15.11
N GLU A 225 18.43 -23.09 -14.92
CA GLU A 225 19.10 -23.32 -13.62
C GLU A 225 19.88 -22.10 -13.07
N ASP A 226 20.07 -20.99 -13.79
CA ASP A 226 21.19 -20.08 -13.49
C ASP A 226 20.91 -18.58 -13.31
N THR A 227 19.68 -18.15 -13.06
CA THR A 227 19.47 -16.76 -12.63
C THR A 227 18.53 -16.66 -11.43
N VAL A 228 19.11 -16.70 -10.24
CA VAL A 228 18.47 -16.17 -9.04
C VAL A 228 18.30 -14.66 -9.27
N PRO A 229 17.07 -14.12 -9.32
CA PRO A 229 16.87 -12.68 -9.44
C PRO A 229 17.58 -12.00 -8.26
N PRO A 230 18.23 -10.84 -8.50
CA PRO A 230 18.97 -10.16 -7.44
C PRO A 230 18.05 -9.94 -6.25
N ALA A 231 18.54 -10.26 -5.05
CA ALA A 231 17.80 -10.00 -3.83
C ALA A 231 17.39 -8.52 -3.83
N PRO A 232 16.12 -8.22 -3.56
CA PRO A 232 15.67 -6.83 -3.47
C PRO A 232 16.50 -6.11 -2.41
N ARG A 233 16.74 -4.81 -2.62
CA ARG A 233 17.48 -4.01 -1.65
C ARG A 233 16.78 -4.10 -0.28
N PRO A 234 17.53 -4.13 0.82
CA PRO A 234 16.95 -3.99 2.16
C PRO A 234 16.06 -2.75 2.19
N HIS A 235 14.89 -2.84 2.85
CA HIS A 235 13.96 -1.72 2.99
C HIS A 235 13.34 -1.20 1.68
N ALA A 236 13.42 -1.97 0.58
CA ALA A 236 12.81 -1.55 -0.69
C ALA A 236 11.29 -1.70 -0.65
N THR A 237 10.60 -0.61 -0.98
CA THR A 237 9.17 -0.66 -1.35
C THR A 237 9.00 -1.47 -2.62
N ARG A 238 8.20 -2.52 -2.55
CA ARG A 238 7.77 -3.34 -3.69
C ARG A 238 6.39 -2.91 -4.12
N TRP A 239 6.22 -2.75 -5.43
CA TRP A 239 4.92 -2.48 -6.03
C TRP A 239 4.39 -3.73 -6.72
N ARG A 240 3.11 -4.01 -6.50
CA ARG A 240 2.36 -5.01 -7.23
C ARG A 240 1.18 -4.31 -7.89
N TYR A 241 1.02 -4.54 -9.18
CA TYR A 241 -0.05 -3.98 -9.98
C TYR A 241 -0.97 -5.10 -10.43
N ARG A 242 -2.27 -4.80 -10.51
CA ARG A 242 -3.27 -5.64 -11.15
C ARG A 242 -3.92 -4.85 -12.27
N LEU A 243 -4.05 -5.45 -13.45
CA LEU A 243 -4.81 -4.92 -14.57
C LEU A 243 -5.89 -5.94 -14.91
N GLN A 244 -7.15 -5.50 -14.97
CA GLN A 244 -8.26 -6.34 -15.35
C GLN A 244 -8.62 -6.13 -16.82
N PHE A 245 -8.86 -7.25 -17.51
CA PHE A 245 -9.37 -7.29 -18.86
C PHE A 245 -10.86 -7.59 -18.77
N PHE A 246 -11.66 -6.74 -19.40
CA PHE A 246 -13.08 -7.02 -19.55
C PHE A 246 -13.26 -7.97 -20.74
N ASP A 247 -13.30 -9.26 -20.45
CA ASP A 247 -13.90 -10.27 -21.33
C ASP A 247 -15.14 -10.88 -20.64
N GLU A 248 -15.81 -11.85 -21.28
CA GLU A 248 -17.00 -12.50 -20.70
C GLU A 248 -16.71 -13.22 -19.36
N ASP A 249 -15.43 -13.47 -19.02
CA ASP A 249 -14.97 -14.24 -17.87
C ASP A 249 -14.22 -13.39 -16.81
N ASP A 250 -14.10 -12.07 -16.99
CA ASP A 250 -13.39 -11.15 -16.09
C ASP A 250 -11.95 -11.60 -15.75
N VAL A 251 -11.11 -11.77 -16.77
CA VAL A 251 -9.70 -12.17 -16.56
C VAL A 251 -8.85 -11.00 -16.06
N GLY A 252 -8.10 -11.21 -14.98
CA GLY A 252 -7.16 -10.22 -14.44
C GLY A 252 -5.72 -10.72 -14.41
N ILE A 253 -4.78 -9.82 -14.61
CA ILE A 253 -3.35 -10.10 -14.42
C ILE A 253 -2.84 -9.31 -13.24
N GLY A 254 -2.15 -9.99 -12.31
CA GLY A 254 -1.22 -9.37 -11.35
C GLY A 254 0.26 -9.52 -11.75
N ALA A 255 1.02 -8.43 -11.74
CA ALA A 255 2.48 -8.45 -11.90
C ALA A 255 3.17 -7.28 -11.17
N GLY A 256 4.50 -7.37 -11.04
CA GLY A 256 5.32 -6.27 -10.50
C GLY A 256 5.76 -5.31 -11.61
N SER A 257 7.06 -5.25 -11.86
CA SER A 257 7.70 -4.31 -12.79
C SER A 257 7.22 -4.38 -14.25
N SER A 258 6.62 -5.48 -14.70
CA SER A 258 6.13 -5.61 -16.08
C SER A 258 4.85 -4.82 -16.36
N LEU A 259 4.01 -4.59 -15.34
CA LEU A 259 2.79 -3.77 -15.46
C LEU A 259 3.02 -2.31 -15.06
N GLU A 260 4.11 -2.01 -14.35
CA GLU A 260 4.46 -0.66 -13.89
C GLU A 260 4.39 0.40 -15.01
N PRO A 261 4.95 0.20 -16.22
CA PRO A 261 4.92 1.22 -17.28
C PRO A 261 3.52 1.51 -17.85
N ILE A 262 2.55 0.63 -17.58
CA ILE A 262 1.16 0.75 -18.04
C ILE A 262 0.31 1.37 -16.94
N VAL A 263 0.46 0.86 -15.72
CA VAL A 263 -0.43 1.17 -14.60
C VAL A 263 0.01 2.45 -13.86
N SER A 264 1.31 2.65 -13.65
CA SER A 264 1.82 3.80 -12.89
C SER A 264 1.42 5.16 -13.49
N PRO A 265 1.49 5.40 -14.82
CA PRO A 265 1.09 6.68 -15.40
C PRO A 265 -0.36 7.07 -15.10
N VAL A 266 -1.25 6.10 -14.96
CA VAL A 266 -2.66 6.34 -14.63
C VAL A 266 -2.82 6.82 -13.18
N PHE A 267 -2.16 6.13 -12.24
CA PHE A 267 -2.16 6.53 -10.84
C PHE A 267 -1.44 7.87 -10.62
N GLU A 268 -0.36 8.15 -11.35
CA GLU A 268 0.34 9.45 -11.34
C GLU A 268 -0.58 10.59 -11.82
N ALA A 269 -1.35 10.37 -12.89
CA ALA A 269 -2.29 11.37 -13.40
C ALA A 269 -3.39 11.70 -12.39
N GLY A 270 -3.95 10.69 -11.72
CA GLY A 270 -4.93 10.92 -10.65
C GLY A 270 -4.33 11.61 -9.42
N GLN A 271 -3.11 11.23 -9.02
CA GLN A 271 -2.38 11.91 -7.95
C GLN A 271 -2.16 13.40 -8.23
N ALA A 272 -1.74 13.74 -9.46
CA ALA A 272 -1.55 15.12 -9.88
C ALA A 272 -2.86 15.95 -9.77
N CYS A 273 -3.99 15.37 -10.16
CA CYS A 273 -5.29 16.04 -10.01
C CYS A 273 -5.66 16.34 -8.56
N ARG A 274 -5.35 15.46 -7.61
CA ARG A 274 -5.59 15.75 -6.17
C ARG A 274 -4.72 16.87 -5.66
N GLN A 275 -3.45 16.85 -6.03
CA GLN A 275 -2.50 17.88 -5.59
C GLN A 275 -2.88 19.26 -6.12
N ALA A 276 -3.53 19.33 -7.29
CA ALA A 276 -4.02 20.59 -7.84
C ALA A 276 -5.34 21.09 -7.22
N ALA A 277 -6.08 20.22 -6.52
CA ALA A 277 -7.38 20.51 -5.93
C ALA A 277 -7.30 20.93 -4.44
N GLY A 278 -6.12 20.84 -3.82
CA GLY A 278 -5.84 21.22 -2.42
C GLY A 278 -4.80 22.32 -2.33
#